data_AF-A0A8H2VX91-F1
#
_entry.id   AF-A0A8H2VX91-F1
#
_cell.length_a   1.000
_cell.length_b   1.000
_cell.length_c   1.000
_cell.angle_alpha   90.00
_cell.angle_beta   90.00
_cell.angle_gamma   90.00
#
_symmetry.space_group_name_H-M   'P 1'
#
loop_
_entity.id
_entity.type
_entity.pdbx_description
1 polymer ?
#
loop_
_entity_poly.entity_id
_entity_poly.type
_entity_poly.pdbx_seq_one_letter_code
_entity_poly.pdbx_strand_id
1 'polypeptide(L)'
;MMLYKRYSNIFVGACLCTILFFFWFSGIFTESLFTSKTSPVERPPGPIYKDLSSIIKRPPIKDNFPLAELSARRSDFPGIPSWNRPPSPHVNESTPLFIGFTRNWPLLQQVILSYITSGWPPEDIYVVDNTGTIRSNHPPGQLTLQNPFYLNMQRLTEVFGVNAIYTPTLFTFAQLQNFYIFTALERGWDYFWWSHMDVVALTEEKYEETPFKSLYMRAVDKLQEASSPDYLLNTETGEKTEWAIQFFSYDWLALNNVKTFMKYGAYDPFISYYKADCDLIERFRMSGVRMPIADAGRIIDVGDSIDLNLFFRRKIDPANPPRSLAELAELPEDDRGGKGFEYLLEVLANQTENKLHGKEVRNSWQYKQQGGEGEPFYRDPEGFEAGLQIAIEAGVQTYQEKWGHKECGLLDAGLKLTDAWKVEHDWIEKPSST
;
A
#
# COMPACT_ATOMS: atom_id res chain seq x y z
N MET A 1 -45.23 63.82 -52.21
CA MET A 1 -45.88 65.15 -52.24
C MET A 1 -45.82 65.73 -50.83
N MET A 2 -45.13 66.87 -50.61
CA MET A 2 -45.05 67.65 -49.35
C MET A 2 -44.41 66.90 -48.14
N LEU A 3 -43.33 67.38 -47.49
CA LEU A 3 -43.21 68.52 -46.52
C LEU A 3 -44.10 68.27 -45.28
N TYR A 4 -43.65 68.20 -44.02
CA TYR A 4 -42.45 68.65 -43.26
C TYR A 4 -42.13 67.59 -42.13
N LYS A 5 -41.20 67.64 -41.15
CA LYS A 5 -40.08 68.47 -40.58
C LYS A 5 -39.21 67.47 -39.70
N ARG A 6 -37.93 67.58 -39.30
CA ARG A 6 -37.10 68.60 -38.58
C ARG A 6 -37.57 68.90 -37.14
N TYR A 7 -36.81 68.76 -36.04
CA TYR A 7 -35.42 68.38 -35.69
C TYR A 7 -35.49 67.46 -34.41
N SER A 8 -34.47 66.75 -33.90
CA SER A 8 -33.09 67.14 -33.49
C SER A 8 -32.24 65.89 -33.11
N ASN A 9 -31.04 66.10 -32.54
CA ASN A 9 -30.20 65.15 -31.78
C ASN A 9 -29.05 64.41 -32.51
N ILE A 10 -28.34 65.09 -33.40
CA ILE A 10 -26.90 64.82 -33.61
C ILE A 10 -26.08 65.63 -32.59
N PHE A 11 -26.15 65.27 -31.30
CA PHE A 11 -25.21 65.78 -30.27
C PHE A 11 -25.18 64.97 -28.94
N VAL A 12 -25.56 63.68 -28.95
CA VAL A 12 -25.58 62.84 -27.71
C VAL A 12 -24.47 61.78 -27.70
N GLY A 13 -24.00 61.33 -28.86
CA GLY A 13 -23.00 60.25 -28.99
C GLY A 13 -21.59 60.55 -28.48
N ALA A 14 -21.32 61.75 -27.97
CA ALA A 14 -20.00 62.17 -27.48
C ALA A 14 -19.88 62.31 -25.95
N CYS A 15 -20.99 62.24 -25.19
CA CYS A 15 -20.98 62.40 -23.73
C CYS A 15 -21.21 61.11 -22.93
N LEU A 16 -21.77 60.05 -23.54
CA LEU A 16 -21.99 58.76 -22.86
C LEU A 16 -20.69 57.96 -22.65
N CYS A 17 -19.76 58.00 -23.61
CA CYS A 17 -18.50 57.25 -23.50
C CYS A 17 -17.58 57.78 -22.39
N THR A 18 -17.60 59.08 -22.11
CA THR A 18 -16.82 59.69 -21.01
C THR A 18 -17.42 59.44 -19.63
N ILE A 19 -18.75 59.28 -19.52
CA ILE A 19 -19.41 58.99 -18.23
C ILE A 19 -19.18 57.53 -17.83
N LEU A 20 -19.32 56.58 -18.78
CA LEU A 20 -19.07 55.16 -18.51
C LEU A 20 -17.62 54.86 -18.11
N PHE A 21 -16.65 55.60 -18.66
CA PHE A 21 -15.23 55.44 -18.28
C PHE A 21 -14.95 55.91 -16.84
N PHE A 22 -15.69 56.90 -16.34
CA PHE A 22 -15.58 57.33 -14.93
C PHE A 22 -16.22 56.33 -13.96
N PHE A 23 -17.39 55.76 -14.28
CA PHE A 23 -18.05 54.77 -13.42
C PHE A 23 -17.30 53.43 -13.33
N TRP A 24 -16.38 53.13 -14.25
CA TRP A 24 -15.53 51.93 -14.16
C TRP A 24 -14.27 52.13 -13.27
N PHE A 25 -13.92 53.38 -12.94
CA PHE A 25 -12.78 53.71 -12.06
C PHE A 25 -13.18 54.36 -10.72
N SER A 26 -14.37 54.95 -10.62
CA SER A 26 -14.97 55.33 -9.34
C SER A 26 -15.81 54.15 -8.82
N GLY A 27 -15.20 53.32 -7.96
CA GLY A 27 -15.78 52.07 -7.46
C GLY A 27 -17.00 52.24 -6.56
N ILE A 28 -18.14 52.61 -7.15
CA ILE A 28 -19.43 52.84 -6.48
C ILE A 28 -20.55 52.32 -7.38
N PHE A 29 -20.90 51.02 -7.25
CA PHE A 29 -22.28 50.46 -7.32
C PHE A 29 -22.30 48.92 -7.43
N THR A 30 -22.02 48.19 -6.34
CA THR A 30 -22.48 46.78 -6.14
C THR A 30 -22.69 46.38 -4.67
N GLU A 31 -22.73 47.32 -3.72
CA GLU A 31 -23.28 47.04 -2.39
C GLU A 31 -24.80 47.31 -2.35
N SER A 32 -25.52 46.63 -1.45
CA SER A 32 -26.98 46.68 -1.24
C SER A 32 -27.88 45.85 -2.18
N LEU A 33 -27.57 44.56 -2.35
CA LEU A 33 -28.62 43.54 -2.56
C LEU A 33 -28.40 42.20 -1.81
N PHE A 34 -27.21 41.97 -1.23
CA PHE A 34 -26.90 40.80 -0.39
C PHE A 34 -26.53 41.17 1.06
N THR A 35 -27.19 42.15 1.66
CA THR A 35 -27.08 42.38 3.11
C THR A 35 -28.03 41.46 3.89
N SER A 36 -27.73 40.15 3.90
CA SER A 36 -28.26 39.27 4.94
C SER A 36 -27.79 39.80 6.29
N LYS A 37 -28.71 40.30 7.12
CA LYS A 37 -28.42 40.67 8.52
C LYS A 37 -28.36 39.47 9.46
N THR A 38 -27.75 38.39 8.99
CA THR A 38 -26.96 37.52 9.86
C THR A 38 -25.76 38.33 10.32
N SER A 39 -25.83 38.93 11.51
CA SER A 39 -24.64 39.44 12.20
C SER A 39 -23.56 38.34 12.16
N PRO A 40 -22.28 38.66 11.87
CA PRO A 40 -21.23 37.66 11.99
C PRO A 40 -21.32 37.03 13.38
N VAL A 41 -21.48 35.70 13.44
CA VAL A 41 -21.49 35.00 14.73
C VAL A 41 -20.11 35.20 15.32
N GLU A 42 -20.03 36.09 16.30
CA GLU A 42 -18.79 36.55 16.90
C GLU A 42 -18.06 35.33 17.49
N ARG A 43 -17.00 34.88 16.81
CA ARG A 43 -16.31 33.65 17.21
C ARG A 43 -15.80 33.85 18.64
N PRO A 44 -16.08 32.92 19.57
CA PRO A 44 -15.57 33.02 20.92
C PRO A 44 -14.03 33.11 20.87
N PRO A 45 -13.40 33.94 21.71
CA PRO A 45 -11.96 34.16 21.66
C PRO A 45 -11.21 32.89 22.05
N GLY A 46 -10.61 32.22 21.05
CA GLY A 46 -9.86 30.98 21.21
C GLY A 46 -10.00 30.05 20.01
N PRO A 47 -9.37 28.86 20.05
CA PRO A 47 -9.61 27.80 19.08
C PRO A 47 -11.01 27.20 19.25
N ILE A 48 -11.72 26.99 18.14
CA ILE A 48 -12.92 26.15 18.10
C ILE A 48 -12.45 24.74 17.76
N TYR A 49 -12.51 23.83 18.73
CA TYR A 49 -12.15 22.43 18.53
C TYR A 49 -13.22 21.69 17.72
N LYS A 50 -12.81 20.63 17.01
CA LYS A 50 -13.74 19.66 16.43
C LYS A 50 -14.50 18.95 17.55
N ASP A 51 -15.72 18.51 17.27
CA ASP A 51 -16.35 17.48 18.10
C ASP A 51 -15.59 16.16 17.90
N LEU A 52 -15.24 15.52 19.02
CA LEU A 52 -14.49 14.27 19.07
C LEU A 52 -15.36 13.11 19.58
N SER A 53 -16.64 13.32 19.89
CA SER A 53 -17.52 12.27 20.44
C SER A 53 -17.86 11.17 19.45
N SER A 54 -17.67 11.40 18.15
CA SER A 54 -17.88 10.42 17.08
C SER A 54 -16.69 9.49 16.83
N ILE A 55 -15.53 9.74 17.45
CA ILE A 55 -14.32 8.93 17.24
C ILE A 55 -14.45 7.58 17.94
N ILE A 56 -14.29 6.51 17.16
CA ILE A 56 -14.35 5.13 17.65
C ILE A 56 -13.06 4.83 18.44
N LYS A 57 -13.17 4.85 19.77
CA LYS A 57 -12.09 4.40 20.67
C LYS A 57 -12.01 2.88 20.67
N ARG A 58 -10.88 2.35 20.20
CA ARG A 58 -10.59 0.92 20.14
C ARG A 58 -9.91 0.44 21.44
N PRO A 59 -10.07 -0.84 21.82
CA PRO A 59 -9.32 -1.39 22.95
C PRO A 59 -7.80 -1.42 22.64
N PRO A 60 -6.92 -1.26 23.64
CA PRO A 60 -5.48 -1.42 23.46
C PRO A 60 -5.13 -2.77 22.81
N ILE A 61 -4.23 -2.75 21.82
CA ILE A 61 -3.79 -3.99 21.17
C ILE A 61 -2.89 -4.81 22.09
N LYS A 62 -2.79 -6.10 21.80
CA LYS A 62 -1.84 -7.02 22.42
C LYS A 62 -0.78 -7.43 21.40
N ASP A 63 0.36 -7.88 21.88
CA ASP A 63 1.31 -8.60 21.04
C ASP A 63 0.67 -9.94 20.62
N ASN A 64 0.63 -10.21 19.32
CA ASN A 64 0.10 -11.46 18.77
C ASN A 64 1.12 -12.60 18.78
N PHE A 65 2.35 -12.36 19.25
CA PHE A 65 3.37 -13.40 19.41
C PHE A 65 4.19 -13.23 20.70
N PRO A 66 3.56 -13.31 21.88
CA PRO A 66 4.22 -13.08 23.17
C PRO A 66 5.32 -14.11 23.49
N LEU A 67 5.32 -15.28 22.86
CA LEU A 67 6.41 -16.27 23.05
C LEU A 67 7.78 -15.74 22.58
N ALA A 68 7.79 -14.79 21.63
CA ALA A 68 9.00 -14.12 21.14
C ALA A 68 9.35 -12.83 21.91
N GLU A 69 8.72 -12.58 23.08
CA GLU A 69 9.11 -11.47 23.98
C GLU A 69 10.38 -11.78 24.77
N LEU A 70 10.63 -13.05 25.11
CA LEU A 70 11.79 -13.50 25.88
C LEU A 70 12.96 -14.00 25.02
N SER A 71 12.78 -14.06 23.69
CA SER A 71 13.80 -14.52 22.74
C SER A 71 14.84 -13.44 22.46
N ALA A 72 16.12 -13.80 22.50
CA ALA A 72 17.20 -12.86 22.24
C ALA A 72 17.79 -13.02 20.83
N ARG A 73 17.64 -14.19 20.20
CA ARG A 73 18.31 -14.57 18.95
C ARG A 73 17.47 -15.51 18.09
N ARG A 74 17.80 -15.55 16.79
CA ARG A 74 17.25 -16.45 15.78
C ARG A 74 17.45 -17.94 16.10
N SER A 75 18.47 -18.28 16.89
CA SER A 75 18.70 -19.62 17.44
C SER A 75 17.59 -20.11 18.37
N ASP A 76 16.84 -19.18 18.96
CA ASP A 76 15.83 -19.46 19.98
C ASP A 76 14.45 -19.71 19.34
N PHE A 77 14.39 -19.67 18.01
CA PHE A 77 13.18 -19.71 17.20
C PHE A 77 12.83 -21.16 16.79
N PRO A 78 11.55 -21.57 16.80
CA PRO A 78 11.19 -22.93 16.41
C PRO A 78 11.49 -23.19 14.93
N GLY A 79 11.92 -24.41 14.63
CA GLY A 79 12.21 -24.84 13.26
C GLY A 79 10.96 -24.78 12.37
N ILE A 80 11.11 -24.16 11.20
CA ILE A 80 10.05 -24.10 10.19
C ILE A 80 9.68 -25.52 9.69
N PRO A 81 8.45 -25.72 9.17
CA PRO A 81 7.94 -27.04 8.81
C PRO A 81 8.88 -27.77 7.85
N SER A 82 9.13 -29.05 8.08
CA SER A 82 10.16 -29.81 7.35
C SER A 82 9.98 -29.81 5.82
N TRP A 83 8.74 -29.79 5.33
CA TRP A 83 8.41 -29.70 3.90
C TRP A 83 8.60 -28.31 3.29
N ASN A 84 8.73 -27.24 4.09
CA ASN A 84 8.91 -25.88 3.61
C ASN A 84 10.36 -25.40 3.58
N ARG A 85 11.32 -26.18 4.11
CA ARG A 85 12.72 -25.76 4.26
C ARG A 85 13.35 -25.41 2.89
N PRO A 86 13.97 -24.22 2.74
CA PRO A 86 14.60 -23.83 1.47
C PRO A 86 15.78 -24.74 1.12
N PRO A 87 16.26 -24.72 -0.15
CA PRO A 87 17.47 -25.40 -0.56
C PRO A 87 18.68 -25.01 0.31
N SER A 88 19.54 -25.99 0.57
CA SER A 88 20.83 -25.82 1.26
C SER A 88 21.92 -26.55 0.46
N PRO A 89 22.90 -25.85 -0.14
CA PRO A 89 23.10 -24.40 -0.14
C PRO A 89 21.93 -23.62 -0.76
N HIS A 90 21.87 -22.32 -0.45
CA HIS A 90 20.92 -21.38 -1.05
C HIS A 90 21.06 -21.37 -2.59
N VAL A 91 20.05 -20.83 -3.28
CA VAL A 91 19.98 -20.76 -4.74
C VAL A 91 21.01 -19.75 -5.30
N ASN A 92 21.19 -19.67 -6.62
CA ASN A 92 22.16 -18.73 -7.21
C ASN A 92 21.56 -17.34 -7.45
N GLU A 93 20.23 -17.29 -7.55
CA GLU A 93 19.40 -16.14 -7.77
C GLU A 93 19.28 -15.31 -6.48
N SER A 94 19.36 -13.97 -6.57
CA SER A 94 18.95 -13.13 -5.44
C SER A 94 17.43 -13.17 -5.29
N THR A 95 16.91 -13.37 -4.07
CA THR A 95 15.45 -13.49 -3.84
C THR A 95 14.83 -12.38 -2.97
N PRO A 96 15.22 -11.10 -3.13
CA PRO A 96 14.86 -10.04 -2.20
C PRO A 96 13.35 -9.78 -2.19
N LEU A 97 12.74 -9.85 -1.00
CA LEU A 97 11.34 -9.59 -0.75
C LEU A 97 11.18 -8.32 0.11
N PHE A 98 10.72 -7.23 -0.50
CA PHE A 98 10.37 -6.01 0.23
C PHE A 98 8.98 -6.11 0.88
N ILE A 99 8.91 -5.76 2.16
CA ILE A 99 7.65 -5.61 2.92
C ILE A 99 7.64 -4.21 3.52
N GLY A 100 6.73 -3.36 3.05
CA GLY A 100 6.61 -1.97 3.50
C GLY A 100 5.74 -1.84 4.75
N PHE A 101 6.27 -1.24 5.81
CA PHE A 101 5.56 -1.02 7.07
C PHE A 101 5.25 0.46 7.32
N THR A 102 4.02 0.76 7.74
CA THR A 102 3.65 2.12 8.19
C THR A 102 2.86 2.11 9.50
N ARG A 103 1.99 1.12 9.74
CA ARG A 103 1.17 0.98 10.96
C ARG A 103 0.58 -0.44 11.09
N ASN A 104 0.19 -0.86 12.29
CA ASN A 104 -0.24 -2.23 12.66
C ASN A 104 0.91 -3.25 12.78
N TRP A 105 1.66 -3.16 13.90
CA TRP A 105 2.73 -4.10 14.24
C TRP A 105 2.30 -5.59 14.22
N PRO A 106 1.14 -5.99 14.76
CA PRO A 106 0.68 -7.39 14.71
C PRO A 106 0.61 -8.00 13.30
N LEU A 107 0.13 -7.24 12.31
CA LEU A 107 0.10 -7.69 10.91
C LEU A 107 1.50 -7.78 10.30
N LEU A 108 2.42 -6.87 10.63
CA LEU A 108 3.80 -6.98 10.16
C LEU A 108 4.49 -8.26 10.67
N GLN A 109 4.33 -8.60 11.96
CA GLN A 109 4.84 -9.87 12.47
C GLN A 109 4.24 -11.06 11.71
N GLN A 110 2.95 -10.98 11.42
CA GLN A 110 2.22 -12.05 10.74
C GLN A 110 2.73 -12.30 9.32
N VAL A 111 2.84 -11.27 8.49
CA VAL A 111 3.28 -11.44 7.09
C VAL A 111 4.70 -11.99 7.04
N ILE A 112 5.63 -11.45 7.84
CA ILE A 112 7.03 -11.88 7.89
C ILE A 112 7.14 -13.36 8.29
N LEU A 113 6.44 -13.76 9.36
CA LEU A 113 6.49 -15.15 9.81
C LEU A 113 5.81 -16.09 8.82
N SER A 114 4.75 -15.68 8.14
CA SER A 114 4.11 -16.50 7.09
C SER A 114 5.08 -16.82 5.94
N TYR A 115 5.83 -15.81 5.44
CA TYR A 115 6.87 -16.01 4.44
C TYR A 115 8.00 -16.93 4.92
N ILE A 116 8.54 -16.68 6.13
CA ILE A 116 9.59 -17.50 6.74
C ILE A 116 9.15 -18.96 6.89
N THR A 117 7.94 -19.21 7.40
CA THR A 117 7.43 -20.58 7.57
C THR A 117 7.04 -21.26 6.26
N SER A 118 6.74 -20.48 5.22
CA SER A 118 6.53 -20.96 3.84
C SER A 118 7.84 -21.10 3.04
N GLY A 119 8.98 -20.95 3.70
CA GLY A 119 10.30 -21.30 3.19
C GLY A 119 11.16 -20.14 2.70
N TRP A 120 10.69 -18.89 2.77
CA TRP A 120 11.50 -17.74 2.34
C TRP A 120 12.65 -17.52 3.33
N PRO A 121 13.93 -17.48 2.89
CA PRO A 121 15.05 -17.23 3.78
C PRO A 121 14.93 -15.85 4.44
N PRO A 122 15.04 -15.73 5.79
CA PRO A 122 14.98 -14.43 6.47
C PRO A 122 15.97 -13.40 5.94
N GLU A 123 17.16 -13.85 5.54
CA GLU A 123 18.24 -13.05 4.95
C GLU A 123 17.88 -12.38 3.61
N ASP A 124 16.84 -12.86 2.93
CA ASP A 124 16.28 -12.28 1.70
C ASP A 124 15.05 -11.39 1.96
N ILE A 125 14.53 -11.32 3.19
CA ILE A 125 13.39 -10.46 3.53
C ILE A 125 13.91 -9.08 3.97
N TYR A 126 13.33 -8.02 3.39
CA TYR A 126 13.69 -6.62 3.60
C TYR A 126 12.47 -5.82 4.07
N VAL A 127 12.34 -5.66 5.38
CA VAL A 127 11.31 -4.80 5.98
C VAL A 127 11.72 -3.34 5.80
N VAL A 128 10.84 -2.51 5.25
CA VAL A 128 11.06 -1.07 5.11
C VAL A 128 10.20 -0.32 6.12
N ASP A 129 10.83 0.29 7.13
CA ASP A 129 10.18 1.19 8.08
C ASP A 129 9.84 2.49 7.37
N ASN A 130 8.62 2.54 6.83
CA ASN A 130 7.95 3.70 6.25
C ASN A 130 6.95 4.30 7.25
N THR A 131 7.27 4.36 8.54
CA THR A 131 6.44 5.04 9.57
C THR A 131 6.61 6.56 9.54
N GLY A 132 7.72 7.04 8.98
CA GLY A 132 8.12 8.45 9.06
C GLY A 132 8.40 8.93 10.48
N THR A 133 8.80 8.05 11.40
CA THR A 133 9.28 8.40 12.76
C THR A 133 10.82 8.54 12.83
N ILE A 134 11.46 8.64 11.66
CA ILE A 134 12.92 8.78 11.44
C ILE A 134 13.73 7.62 12.03
N ARG A 135 13.93 7.59 13.35
CA ARG A 135 14.68 6.56 14.07
C ARG A 135 14.10 6.23 15.45
N SER A 136 12.86 6.60 15.76
CA SER A 136 12.26 6.27 17.06
C SER A 136 12.01 4.77 17.27
N ASN A 137 11.96 3.97 16.20
CA ASN A 137 11.97 2.50 16.27
C ASN A 137 13.38 1.89 16.33
N HIS A 138 14.45 2.68 16.13
CA HIS A 138 15.83 2.20 16.20
C HIS A 138 16.17 1.81 17.66
N PRO A 139 16.89 0.68 17.90
CA PRO A 139 17.23 0.23 19.25
C PRO A 139 17.85 1.34 20.13
N PRO A 140 17.41 1.51 21.39
CA PRO A 140 16.54 0.62 22.16
C PRO A 140 15.03 0.74 21.87
N GLY A 141 14.61 1.60 20.94
CA GLY A 141 13.21 1.96 20.72
C GLY A 141 12.74 3.07 21.65
N GLN A 142 11.81 3.89 21.16
CA GLN A 142 11.25 5.06 21.87
C GLN A 142 9.72 5.09 21.86
N LEU A 143 9.08 4.21 21.07
CA LEU A 143 7.63 4.11 20.93
C LEU A 143 7.12 2.89 21.70
N THR A 144 5.89 2.93 22.23
CA THR A 144 5.25 1.76 22.85
C THR A 144 4.31 1.04 21.89
N LEU A 145 3.97 -0.21 22.20
CA LEU A 145 3.06 -1.05 21.40
C LEU A 145 1.72 -0.39 21.01
N GLN A 146 1.24 0.62 21.76
CA GLN A 146 -0.03 1.29 21.45
C GLN A 146 0.10 2.42 20.42
N ASN A 147 1.32 2.88 20.12
CA ASN A 147 1.59 3.91 19.11
C ASN A 147 1.34 3.36 17.70
N PRO A 148 0.61 4.07 16.81
CA PRO A 148 0.39 3.65 15.42
C PRO A 148 1.66 3.21 14.67
N PHE A 149 2.79 3.85 14.99
CA PHE A 149 4.06 3.75 14.27
C PHE A 149 5.07 2.79 14.93
N TYR A 150 4.68 2.07 15.99
CA TYR A 150 5.57 1.16 16.71
C TYR A 150 6.09 0.01 15.85
N LEU A 151 7.41 -0.20 15.90
CA LEU A 151 8.10 -1.30 15.23
C LEU A 151 9.26 -1.82 16.09
N ASN A 152 9.22 -3.09 16.51
CA ASN A 152 10.32 -3.68 17.28
C ASN A 152 11.45 -4.15 16.35
N MET A 153 12.38 -3.24 16.06
CA MET A 153 13.55 -3.52 15.21
C MET A 153 14.40 -4.68 15.72
N GLN A 154 14.58 -4.83 17.03
CA GLN A 154 15.39 -5.92 17.59
C GLN A 154 14.74 -7.29 17.37
N ARG A 155 13.41 -7.40 17.49
CA ARG A 155 12.71 -8.67 17.17
C ARG A 155 12.80 -8.98 15.68
N LEU A 156 12.78 -7.99 14.80
CA LEU A 156 13.00 -8.21 13.37
C LEU A 156 14.41 -8.75 13.07
N THR A 157 15.46 -8.00 13.45
CA THR A 157 16.83 -8.34 13.04
C THR A 157 17.39 -9.53 13.82
N GLU A 158 17.20 -9.56 15.15
CA GLU A 158 17.86 -10.56 16.00
C GLU A 158 17.05 -11.85 16.13
N VAL A 159 15.71 -11.79 16.16
CA VAL A 159 14.84 -12.96 16.45
C VAL A 159 14.21 -13.55 15.19
N PHE A 160 13.67 -12.73 14.29
CA PHE A 160 13.15 -13.20 13.00
C PHE A 160 14.28 -13.40 11.98
N GLY A 161 15.38 -12.66 12.10
CA GLY A 161 16.56 -12.76 11.24
C GLY A 161 16.44 -11.97 9.92
N VAL A 162 15.50 -11.02 9.84
CA VAL A 162 15.21 -10.26 8.61
C VAL A 162 15.95 -8.93 8.56
N ASN A 163 16.20 -8.45 7.34
CA ASN A 163 16.79 -7.13 7.15
C ASN A 163 15.76 -6.03 7.46
N ALA A 164 16.23 -4.92 8.02
CA ALA A 164 15.44 -3.72 8.22
C ALA A 164 16.09 -2.50 7.54
N ILE A 165 15.30 -1.76 6.77
CA ILE A 165 15.70 -0.52 6.08
C ILE A 165 14.86 0.63 6.64
N TYR A 166 15.51 1.73 7.01
CA TYR A 166 14.87 2.91 7.58
C TYR A 166 14.61 3.95 6.49
N THR A 167 13.38 4.43 6.33
CA THR A 167 13.13 5.61 5.49
C THR A 167 13.48 6.90 6.25
N PRO A 168 13.93 7.97 5.56
CA PRO A 168 14.20 9.27 6.20
C PRO A 168 12.92 10.06 6.52
N THR A 169 11.79 9.70 5.89
CA THR A 169 10.47 10.32 6.02
C THR A 169 9.39 9.30 5.64
N LEU A 170 8.13 9.58 5.98
CA LEU A 170 7.00 8.86 5.40
C LEU A 170 6.96 9.12 3.88
N PHE A 171 7.01 8.06 3.09
CA PHE A 171 6.75 8.05 1.66
C PHE A 171 5.29 7.70 1.36
N THR A 172 4.75 8.27 0.28
CA THR A 172 3.51 7.78 -0.34
C THR A 172 3.71 6.40 -0.97
N PHE A 173 2.66 5.71 -1.39
CA PHE A 173 2.79 4.39 -2.03
C PHE A 173 3.67 4.45 -3.28
N ALA A 174 3.42 5.41 -4.19
CA ALA A 174 4.25 5.60 -5.38
C ALA A 174 5.73 5.91 -5.06
N GLN A 175 5.97 6.70 -4.01
CA GLN A 175 7.32 7.03 -3.54
C GLN A 175 8.02 5.82 -2.90
N LEU A 176 7.29 4.98 -2.15
CA LEU A 176 7.79 3.76 -1.52
C LEU A 176 8.14 2.68 -2.56
N GLN A 177 7.31 2.52 -3.59
CA GLN A 177 7.62 1.64 -4.72
C GLN A 177 8.87 2.13 -5.47
N ASN A 178 8.98 3.44 -5.73
CA ASN A 178 10.20 4.02 -6.29
C ASN A 178 11.43 3.85 -5.38
N PHE A 179 11.25 3.82 -4.06
CA PHE A 179 12.31 3.51 -3.10
C PHE A 179 12.78 2.05 -3.15
N TYR A 180 11.88 1.08 -3.42
CA TYR A 180 12.29 -0.31 -3.69
C TYR A 180 13.11 -0.42 -4.97
N ILE A 181 12.66 0.23 -6.07
CA ILE A 181 13.36 0.26 -7.36
C ILE A 181 14.77 0.87 -7.18
N PHE A 182 14.87 2.00 -6.48
CA PHE A 182 16.15 2.61 -6.13
C PHE A 182 17.04 1.67 -5.30
N THR A 183 16.48 1.02 -4.27
CA THR A 183 17.23 0.09 -3.41
C THR A 183 17.72 -1.13 -4.17
N ALA A 184 16.95 -1.63 -5.16
CA ALA A 184 17.36 -2.72 -6.03
C ALA A 184 18.50 -2.31 -6.97
N LEU A 185 18.45 -1.11 -7.55
CA LEU A 185 19.55 -0.56 -8.36
C LEU A 185 20.85 -0.41 -7.57
N GLU A 186 20.80 0.18 -6.37
CA GLU A 186 21.96 0.36 -5.48
C GLU A 186 22.57 -0.98 -5.03
N ARG A 187 21.80 -2.07 -5.07
CA ARG A 187 22.22 -3.44 -4.72
C ARG A 187 22.56 -4.32 -5.92
N GLY A 188 22.41 -3.81 -7.15
CA GLY A 188 22.67 -4.56 -8.37
C GLY A 188 21.68 -5.70 -8.64
N TRP A 189 20.45 -5.59 -8.15
CA TRP A 189 19.39 -6.58 -8.37
C TRP A 189 18.60 -6.26 -9.65
N ASP A 190 18.58 -7.19 -10.62
CA ASP A 190 17.74 -7.08 -11.83
C ASP A 190 16.22 -7.19 -11.53
N TYR A 191 15.88 -7.86 -10.42
CA TYR A 191 14.51 -8.14 -10.01
C TYR A 191 14.34 -8.04 -8.49
N PHE A 192 13.12 -7.75 -8.04
CA PHE A 192 12.73 -7.88 -6.63
C PHE A 192 11.27 -8.30 -6.47
N TRP A 193 10.95 -8.99 -5.38
CA TRP A 193 9.58 -9.17 -4.94
C TRP A 193 9.15 -8.04 -4.01
N TRP A 194 7.89 -7.67 -4.09
CA TRP A 194 7.20 -6.83 -3.10
C TRP A 194 5.96 -7.57 -2.60
N SER A 195 5.64 -7.39 -1.31
CA SER A 195 4.39 -7.88 -0.73
C SER A 195 3.76 -6.87 0.24
N HIS A 196 2.43 -6.86 0.23
CA HIS A 196 1.60 -6.08 1.14
C HIS A 196 1.79 -6.54 2.60
N MET A 197 1.66 -5.63 3.57
CA MET A 197 1.87 -5.98 4.97
C MET A 197 0.65 -6.58 5.69
N ASP A 198 -0.54 -6.57 5.05
CA ASP A 198 -1.81 -7.05 5.59
C ASP A 198 -2.28 -8.38 4.98
N VAL A 199 -1.32 -9.23 4.57
CA VAL A 199 -1.56 -10.53 3.94
C VAL A 199 -0.83 -11.67 4.67
N VAL A 200 -1.20 -12.90 4.33
CA VAL A 200 -0.57 -14.13 4.82
C VAL A 200 -0.16 -15.01 3.64
N ALA A 201 1.13 -15.34 3.57
CA ALA A 201 1.70 -16.20 2.55
C ALA A 201 1.86 -17.64 3.07
N LEU A 202 1.13 -18.59 2.47
CA LEU A 202 1.18 -20.02 2.80
C LEU A 202 1.59 -20.86 1.59
N THR A 203 2.54 -21.77 1.80
CA THR A 203 2.66 -22.95 0.91
C THR A 203 1.32 -23.67 0.84
N GLU A 204 0.91 -24.05 -0.37
CA GLU A 204 -0.25 -24.93 -0.56
C GLU A 204 0.14 -26.39 -0.21
N GLU A 205 -0.01 -26.73 1.07
CA GLU A 205 0.36 -28.03 1.61
C GLU A 205 -0.44 -29.20 1.01
N LYS A 206 -1.62 -28.97 0.41
CA LYS A 206 -2.44 -30.03 -0.18
C LYS A 206 -2.15 -30.30 -1.67
N TYR A 207 -1.22 -29.59 -2.32
CA TYR A 207 -0.81 -29.95 -3.68
C TYR A 207 0.02 -31.25 -3.70
N GLU A 208 -0.28 -32.09 -4.69
CA GLU A 208 0.36 -33.41 -4.92
C GLU A 208 1.52 -33.32 -5.93
N GLU A 209 2.18 -32.17 -6.00
CA GLU A 209 3.40 -31.98 -6.81
C GLU A 209 4.50 -32.94 -6.34
N THR A 210 5.22 -33.55 -7.29
CA THR A 210 6.31 -34.50 -7.02
C THR A 210 7.54 -34.12 -7.85
N PRO A 211 8.65 -33.67 -7.22
CA PRO A 211 8.81 -33.41 -5.79
C PRO A 211 7.90 -32.28 -5.29
N PHE A 212 7.53 -32.32 -4.00
CA PHE A 212 6.80 -31.23 -3.37
C PHE A 212 7.67 -29.98 -3.28
N LYS A 213 7.07 -28.80 -3.50
CA LYS A 213 7.74 -27.50 -3.43
C LYS A 213 7.03 -26.56 -2.46
N SER A 214 7.82 -25.80 -1.70
CA SER A 214 7.34 -24.70 -0.86
C SER A 214 6.94 -23.48 -1.70
N LEU A 215 6.26 -22.51 -1.09
CA LEU A 215 5.95 -21.23 -1.74
C LEU A 215 7.21 -20.55 -2.28
N TYR A 216 8.27 -20.55 -1.47
CA TYR A 216 9.57 -20.02 -1.88
C TYR A 216 10.17 -20.76 -3.07
N MET A 217 10.15 -22.09 -3.08
CA MET A 217 10.67 -22.89 -4.21
C MET A 217 9.92 -22.59 -5.51
N ARG A 218 8.58 -22.45 -5.46
CA ARG A 218 7.79 -22.08 -6.64
C ARG A 218 8.01 -20.64 -7.08
N ALA A 219 8.25 -19.72 -6.15
CA ALA A 219 8.65 -18.35 -6.50
C ALA A 219 10.00 -18.34 -7.24
N VAL A 220 10.98 -19.15 -6.78
CA VAL A 220 12.27 -19.32 -7.47
C VAL A 220 12.10 -19.95 -8.86
N ASP A 221 11.29 -21.01 -9.01
CA ASP A 221 10.97 -21.59 -10.34
C ASP A 221 10.45 -20.50 -11.29
N LYS A 222 9.61 -19.59 -10.79
CA LYS A 222 8.98 -18.53 -11.59
C LYS A 222 9.92 -17.38 -11.91
N LEU A 223 10.89 -17.06 -11.04
CA LEU A 223 12.01 -16.18 -11.41
C LEU A 223 12.91 -16.83 -12.47
N GLN A 224 13.22 -18.11 -12.35
CA GLN A 224 14.02 -18.84 -13.35
C GLN A 224 13.31 -18.90 -14.71
N GLU A 225 11.99 -19.15 -14.72
CA GLU A 225 11.14 -19.04 -15.90
C GLU A 225 11.20 -17.62 -16.49
N ALA A 226 10.96 -16.59 -15.68
CA ALA A 226 10.90 -15.18 -16.11
C ALA A 226 12.25 -14.59 -16.56
N SER A 227 13.36 -15.17 -16.08
CA SER A 227 14.74 -14.83 -16.45
C SER A 227 15.24 -15.57 -17.69
N SER A 228 14.49 -16.55 -18.19
CA SER A 228 14.90 -17.37 -19.34
C SER A 228 15.11 -16.54 -20.62
N PRO A 229 16.14 -16.84 -21.45
CA PRO A 229 16.30 -16.26 -22.79
C PRO A 229 15.03 -16.37 -23.64
N ASP A 230 14.26 -17.45 -23.48
CA ASP A 230 13.04 -17.72 -24.26
C ASP A 230 11.75 -17.26 -23.56
N TYR A 231 11.84 -16.60 -22.39
CA TYR A 231 10.65 -16.12 -21.68
C TYR A 231 9.87 -15.13 -22.54
N LEU A 232 8.57 -15.40 -22.74
CA LEU A 232 7.66 -14.63 -23.61
C LEU A 232 8.16 -14.46 -25.06
N LEU A 233 8.95 -15.43 -25.55
CA LEU A 233 9.26 -15.58 -26.97
C LEU A 233 8.08 -16.25 -27.69
N ASN A 234 7.50 -15.58 -28.68
CA ASN A 234 6.57 -16.17 -29.62
C ASN A 234 7.34 -17.05 -30.61
N THR A 235 7.10 -18.35 -30.59
CA THR A 235 7.80 -19.34 -31.44
C THR A 235 7.38 -19.31 -32.91
N GLU A 236 6.25 -18.69 -33.25
CA GLU A 236 5.76 -18.54 -34.64
C GLU A 236 6.32 -17.28 -35.31
N THR A 237 6.45 -16.17 -34.57
CA THR A 237 6.93 -14.88 -35.11
C THR A 237 8.40 -14.58 -34.78
N GLY A 238 9.00 -15.26 -33.79
CA GLY A 238 10.31 -14.93 -33.23
C GLY A 238 10.33 -13.68 -32.35
N GLU A 239 9.17 -13.09 -32.04
CA GLU A 239 9.05 -11.87 -31.25
C GLU A 239 9.12 -12.17 -29.75
N LYS A 240 10.06 -11.55 -29.02
CA LYS A 240 10.11 -11.59 -27.55
C LYS A 240 9.46 -10.35 -26.97
N THR A 241 8.37 -10.53 -26.22
CA THR A 241 7.70 -9.41 -25.53
C THR A 241 8.40 -9.07 -24.21
N GLU A 242 8.56 -7.78 -23.90
CA GLU A 242 9.04 -7.34 -22.58
C GLU A 242 7.97 -7.59 -21.49
N TRP A 243 8.43 -7.77 -20.24
CA TRP A 243 7.56 -7.88 -19.07
C TRP A 243 7.99 -6.94 -17.94
N ALA A 244 7.02 -6.44 -17.18
CA ALA A 244 7.25 -5.53 -16.06
C ALA A 244 7.05 -6.18 -14.69
N ILE A 245 5.89 -6.82 -14.51
CA ILE A 245 5.45 -7.37 -13.23
C ILE A 245 4.89 -8.77 -13.47
N GLN A 246 5.29 -9.75 -12.66
CA GLN A 246 4.62 -11.05 -12.59
C GLN A 246 3.82 -11.11 -11.27
N PHE A 247 2.50 -11.13 -11.39
CA PHE A 247 1.57 -11.14 -10.25
C PHE A 247 1.28 -12.56 -9.77
N PHE A 248 1.34 -12.82 -8.46
CA PHE A 248 1.07 -14.13 -7.87
C PHE A 248 -0.32 -14.20 -7.21
N SER A 249 -0.82 -13.09 -6.68
CA SER A 249 -2.22 -12.97 -6.25
C SER A 249 -2.60 -11.49 -6.20
N TYR A 250 -3.07 -10.96 -7.33
CA TYR A 250 -3.19 -9.51 -7.55
C TYR A 250 -1.86 -8.79 -7.19
N ASP A 251 -1.89 -7.58 -6.62
CA ASP A 251 -0.73 -6.81 -6.17
C ASP A 251 -0.09 -7.32 -4.86
N TRP A 252 -0.74 -8.26 -4.16
CA TRP A 252 -0.35 -8.72 -2.81
C TRP A 252 1.01 -9.42 -2.74
N LEU A 253 1.42 -10.06 -3.83
CA LEU A 253 2.78 -10.53 -4.08
C LEU A 253 3.07 -10.37 -5.57
N ALA A 254 4.11 -9.61 -5.87
CA ALA A 254 4.52 -9.30 -7.24
C ALA A 254 6.04 -9.38 -7.39
N LEU A 255 6.52 -10.03 -8.45
CA LEU A 255 7.91 -9.99 -8.91
C LEU A 255 8.06 -8.87 -9.94
N ASN A 256 9.02 -7.96 -9.74
CA ASN A 256 9.20 -6.73 -10.51
C ASN A 256 10.51 -6.74 -11.29
N ASN A 257 10.46 -6.35 -12.57
CA ASN A 257 11.61 -6.24 -13.46
C ASN A 257 12.19 -4.82 -13.43
N VAL A 258 13.28 -4.61 -12.70
CA VAL A 258 13.87 -3.28 -12.44
C VAL A 258 14.21 -2.55 -13.73
N LYS A 259 14.77 -3.28 -14.71
CA LYS A 259 15.12 -2.73 -16.03
C LYS A 259 13.88 -2.24 -16.79
N THR A 260 12.77 -2.97 -16.75
CA THR A 260 11.52 -2.55 -17.40
C THR A 260 10.91 -1.33 -16.70
N PHE A 261 10.88 -1.30 -15.37
CA PHE A 261 10.43 -0.13 -14.62
C PHE A 261 11.24 1.13 -14.98
N MET A 262 12.58 1.02 -15.04
CA MET A 262 13.44 2.13 -15.43
C MET A 262 13.28 2.56 -16.89
N LYS A 263 12.95 1.64 -17.80
CA LYS A 263 12.68 1.96 -19.21
C LYS A 263 11.41 2.80 -19.40
N TYR A 264 10.35 2.54 -18.63
CA TYR A 264 9.04 3.19 -18.77
C TYR A 264 8.73 4.26 -17.70
N GLY A 265 9.73 4.64 -16.89
CA GLY A 265 9.69 5.81 -16.00
C GLY A 265 9.17 5.57 -14.58
N ALA A 266 9.15 4.32 -14.10
CA ALA A 266 8.74 3.93 -12.75
C ALA A 266 7.36 4.50 -12.32
N TYR A 267 7.06 4.62 -11.02
CA TYR A 267 5.81 5.23 -10.55
C TYR A 267 5.87 6.77 -10.59
N ASP A 268 4.75 7.41 -10.90
CA ASP A 268 4.62 8.87 -10.82
C ASP A 268 4.52 9.31 -9.34
N PRO A 269 5.50 10.07 -8.79
CA PRO A 269 5.56 10.37 -7.37
C PRO A 269 4.47 11.35 -6.87
N PHE A 270 3.74 12.01 -7.78
CA PHE A 270 2.61 12.87 -7.44
C PHE A 270 1.27 12.11 -7.40
N ILE A 271 1.17 10.96 -8.08
CA ILE A 271 0.02 10.04 -8.01
C ILE A 271 0.22 9.13 -6.80
N SER A 272 -0.02 9.71 -5.64
CA SER A 272 0.40 9.21 -4.32
C SER A 272 -0.02 7.77 -3.95
N TYR A 273 -1.28 7.41 -4.19
CA TYR A 273 -1.93 6.18 -3.74
C TYR A 273 -3.07 5.76 -4.71
N TYR A 274 -3.45 4.47 -4.68
CA TYR A 274 -4.59 3.83 -5.39
C TYR A 274 -4.65 3.95 -6.92
N LYS A 275 -4.66 5.18 -7.48
CA LYS A 275 -4.53 5.42 -8.92
C LYS A 275 -3.06 5.32 -9.39
N ALA A 276 -2.11 5.16 -8.47
CA ALA A 276 -0.68 4.94 -8.74
C ALA A 276 -0.44 3.73 -9.67
N ASP A 277 -1.04 2.59 -9.34
CA ASP A 277 -0.94 1.37 -10.14
C ASP A 277 -1.74 1.51 -11.44
N CYS A 278 -2.89 2.17 -11.42
CA CYS A 278 -3.65 2.47 -12.63
C CYS A 278 -2.93 3.40 -13.61
N ASP A 279 -1.95 4.21 -13.16
CA ASP A 279 -1.07 4.99 -14.03
C ASP A 279 0.03 4.11 -14.63
N LEU A 280 0.70 3.31 -13.79
CA LEU A 280 1.84 2.50 -14.19
C LEU A 280 1.43 1.30 -15.07
N ILE A 281 0.45 0.52 -14.63
CA ILE A 281 -0.05 -0.67 -15.33
C ILE A 281 -0.58 -0.29 -16.70
N GLU A 282 -1.32 0.81 -16.82
CA GLU A 282 -1.78 1.31 -18.11
C GLU A 282 -0.64 1.81 -19.00
N ARG A 283 0.38 2.50 -18.45
CA ARG A 283 1.60 2.82 -19.22
C ARG A 283 2.31 1.57 -19.74
N PHE A 284 2.38 0.49 -18.97
CA PHE A 284 2.90 -0.80 -19.46
C PHE A 284 2.00 -1.39 -20.56
N ARG A 285 0.66 -1.41 -20.38
CA ARG A 285 -0.30 -1.88 -21.40
C ARG A 285 -0.19 -1.12 -22.71
N MET A 286 -0.17 0.22 -22.67
CA MET A 286 0.02 1.10 -23.83
C MET A 286 1.38 0.87 -24.54
N SER A 287 2.38 0.39 -23.80
CA SER A 287 3.71 0.06 -24.32
C SER A 287 3.81 -1.37 -24.88
N GLY A 288 2.73 -2.16 -24.85
CA GLY A 288 2.73 -3.59 -25.20
C GLY A 288 3.43 -4.50 -24.19
N VAL A 289 3.83 -3.97 -23.03
CA VAL A 289 4.58 -4.69 -22.00
C VAL A 289 3.67 -5.64 -21.24
N ARG A 290 4.10 -6.89 -21.10
CA ARG A 290 3.35 -7.94 -20.41
C ARG A 290 3.42 -7.78 -18.90
N MET A 291 2.31 -8.11 -18.25
CA MET A 291 2.28 -8.39 -16.81
C MET A 291 1.65 -9.78 -16.60
N PRO A 292 2.44 -10.86 -16.63
CA PRO A 292 1.93 -12.22 -16.49
C PRO A 292 1.36 -12.51 -15.11
N ILE A 293 0.47 -13.49 -15.03
CA ILE A 293 0.02 -14.07 -13.75
C ILE A 293 0.77 -15.40 -13.56
N ALA A 294 1.20 -15.66 -12.32
CA ALA A 294 1.81 -16.91 -11.89
C ALA A 294 1.10 -17.46 -10.65
N ASP A 295 1.46 -18.67 -10.26
CA ASP A 295 1.12 -19.25 -8.96
C ASP A 295 2.42 -19.70 -8.26
N ALA A 296 2.43 -19.54 -6.93
CA ALA A 296 3.44 -20.10 -6.03
C ALA A 296 2.82 -20.71 -4.76
N GLY A 297 1.53 -20.48 -4.48
CA GLY A 297 0.90 -20.77 -3.20
C GLY A 297 -0.18 -19.74 -2.85
N ARG A 298 -0.67 -19.80 -1.62
CA ARG A 298 -1.77 -18.94 -1.16
C ARG A 298 -1.23 -17.64 -0.58
N ILE A 299 -1.55 -16.51 -1.21
CA ILE A 299 -1.44 -15.18 -0.61
C ILE A 299 -2.86 -14.75 -0.22
N ILE A 300 -3.09 -14.47 1.07
CA ILE A 300 -4.43 -14.29 1.63
C ILE A 300 -4.54 -12.91 2.28
N ASP A 301 -5.42 -12.06 1.75
CA ASP A 301 -5.71 -10.71 2.23
C ASP A 301 -6.59 -10.74 3.50
N VAL A 302 -6.11 -10.22 4.64
CA VAL A 302 -6.77 -10.41 5.95
C VAL A 302 -7.06 -9.11 6.71
N GLY A 303 -8.14 -9.10 7.49
CA GLY A 303 -8.60 -7.94 8.27
C GLY A 303 -8.08 -7.87 9.71
N ASP A 304 -7.43 -8.93 10.21
CA ASP A 304 -6.81 -8.96 11.54
C ASP A 304 -5.63 -9.91 11.64
N SER A 305 -4.90 -9.80 12.75
CA SER A 305 -3.84 -10.73 13.14
C SER A 305 -4.39 -11.99 13.82
N ILE A 306 -3.83 -13.16 13.48
CA ILE A 306 -4.09 -14.45 14.10
C ILE A 306 -3.02 -14.79 15.16
N ASP A 307 -3.16 -15.95 15.84
CA ASP A 307 -2.08 -16.54 16.63
C ASP A 307 -0.95 -17.04 15.71
N LEU A 308 0.24 -16.44 15.83
CA LEU A 308 1.38 -16.76 14.97
C LEU A 308 2.00 -18.14 15.27
N ASN A 309 1.65 -18.77 16.40
CA ASN A 309 2.06 -20.15 16.71
C ASN A 309 1.59 -21.15 15.63
N LEU A 310 0.47 -20.87 14.95
CA LEU A 310 -0.13 -21.75 13.94
C LEU A 310 0.77 -21.91 12.69
N PHE A 311 1.60 -20.91 12.36
CA PHE A 311 2.51 -20.95 11.22
C PHE A 311 3.65 -21.96 11.36
N PHE A 312 4.02 -22.34 12.59
CA PHE A 312 5.07 -23.34 12.83
C PHE A 312 4.65 -24.78 12.53
N ARG A 313 3.35 -24.99 12.23
CA ARG A 313 2.76 -26.29 11.90
C ARG A 313 3.15 -27.36 12.94
N ARG A 314 2.85 -27.07 14.21
CA ARG A 314 3.11 -27.94 15.38
C ARG A 314 1.80 -28.50 15.93
N LYS A 315 1.83 -29.71 16.50
CA LYS A 315 0.65 -30.35 17.13
C LYS A 315 0.39 -29.76 18.52
N ILE A 316 -0.12 -28.53 18.54
CA ILE A 316 -0.48 -27.76 19.75
C ILE A 316 -1.78 -28.30 20.37
N ASP A 317 -1.81 -28.46 21.70
CA ASP A 317 -3.04 -28.69 22.48
C ASP A 317 -3.64 -27.34 22.92
N PRO A 318 -4.86 -26.96 22.48
CA PRO A 318 -5.52 -25.73 22.92
C PRO A 318 -5.82 -25.67 24.43
N ALA A 319 -5.87 -26.82 25.13
CA ALA A 319 -6.03 -26.85 26.58
C ALA A 319 -4.71 -26.64 27.34
N ASN A 320 -3.57 -26.91 26.69
CA ASN A 320 -2.21 -26.78 27.24
C ASN A 320 -1.27 -26.11 26.22
N PRO A 321 -1.51 -24.83 25.84
CA PRO A 321 -0.69 -24.14 24.86
C PRO A 321 0.75 -23.93 25.36
N PRO A 322 1.75 -23.95 24.46
CA PRO A 322 3.15 -23.77 24.83
C PRO A 322 3.41 -22.37 25.41
N ARG A 323 4.29 -22.30 26.41
CA ARG A 323 4.60 -21.11 27.20
C ARG A 323 5.93 -20.46 26.83
N SER A 324 6.68 -21.09 25.93
CA SER A 324 7.95 -20.60 25.38
C SER A 324 8.16 -21.13 23.96
N LEU A 325 9.07 -20.49 23.20
CA LEU A 325 9.48 -21.03 21.89
C LEU A 325 10.20 -22.38 22.00
N ALA A 326 10.83 -22.69 23.13
CA ALA A 326 11.42 -24.01 23.39
C ALA A 326 10.35 -25.10 23.48
N GLU A 327 9.30 -24.89 24.29
CA GLU A 327 8.15 -25.80 24.36
C GLU A 327 7.48 -25.98 22.98
N LEU A 328 7.30 -24.88 22.22
CA LEU A 328 6.73 -24.92 20.87
C LEU A 328 7.64 -25.68 19.86
N ALA A 329 8.95 -25.62 20.02
CA ALA A 329 9.91 -26.34 19.18
C ALA A 329 10.00 -27.85 19.51
N GLU A 330 9.78 -28.23 20.77
CA GLU A 330 9.71 -29.63 21.22
C GLU A 330 8.41 -30.34 20.79
N LEU A 331 7.35 -29.59 20.46
CA LEU A 331 6.12 -30.17 19.93
C LEU A 331 6.36 -30.88 18.57
N PRO A 332 5.72 -32.04 18.34
CA PRO A 332 5.75 -32.72 17.04
C PRO A 332 5.28 -31.80 15.91
N GLU A 333 5.88 -31.93 14.72
CA GLU A 333 5.36 -31.31 13.50
C GLU A 333 3.97 -31.89 13.16
N ASP A 334 3.11 -31.05 12.60
CA ASP A 334 1.80 -31.42 12.05
C ASP A 334 1.98 -32.31 10.82
N ASP A 335 0.91 -32.98 10.39
CA ASP A 335 0.94 -33.72 9.13
C ASP A 335 0.72 -32.73 7.97
N ARG A 336 1.53 -32.78 6.89
CA ARG A 336 1.42 -31.86 5.73
C ARG A 336 0.01 -31.88 5.16
N GLY A 337 -0.65 -30.72 5.13
CA GLY A 337 -2.03 -30.57 4.65
C GLY A 337 -3.09 -31.17 5.58
N GLY A 338 -2.70 -31.61 6.79
CA GLY A 338 -3.56 -32.22 7.80
C GLY A 338 -4.37 -31.20 8.61
N LYS A 339 -4.89 -31.64 9.77
CA LYS A 339 -5.90 -30.90 10.55
C LYS A 339 -5.45 -29.50 10.99
N GLY A 340 -4.17 -29.29 11.31
CA GLY A 340 -3.67 -27.96 11.66
C GLY A 340 -3.58 -27.02 10.45
N PHE A 341 -3.42 -27.55 9.22
CA PHE A 341 -3.52 -26.75 7.99
C PHE A 341 -4.97 -26.34 7.73
N GLU A 342 -5.90 -27.28 7.89
CA GLU A 342 -7.34 -27.03 7.74
C GLU A 342 -7.83 -25.96 8.74
N TYR A 343 -7.42 -26.06 10.00
CA TYR A 343 -7.71 -25.06 11.03
C TYR A 343 -7.05 -23.70 10.73
N LEU A 344 -5.79 -23.68 10.27
CA LEU A 344 -5.12 -22.43 9.85
C LEU A 344 -5.89 -21.74 8.70
N LEU A 345 -6.35 -22.50 7.70
CA LEU A 345 -7.18 -21.99 6.61
C LEU A 345 -8.55 -21.49 7.11
N GLU A 346 -9.19 -22.18 8.05
CA GLU A 346 -10.45 -21.73 8.68
C GLU A 346 -10.28 -20.39 9.40
N VAL A 347 -9.24 -20.27 10.23
CA VAL A 347 -8.94 -19.05 11.00
C VAL A 347 -8.63 -17.87 10.06
N LEU A 348 -7.91 -18.10 8.96
CA LEU A 348 -7.61 -17.07 7.95
C LEU A 348 -8.82 -16.71 7.08
N ALA A 349 -9.67 -17.68 6.71
CA ALA A 349 -10.92 -17.42 6.00
C ALA A 349 -11.85 -16.53 6.82
N ASN A 350 -11.92 -16.75 8.14
CA ASN A 350 -12.63 -15.86 9.07
C ASN A 350 -12.04 -14.43 9.05
N GLN A 351 -10.72 -14.24 9.01
CA GLN A 351 -10.13 -12.89 8.91
C GLN A 351 -10.33 -12.24 7.54
N THR A 352 -10.47 -13.02 6.47
CA THR A 352 -10.82 -12.51 5.13
C THR A 352 -12.30 -12.08 5.09
N GLU A 353 -13.21 -12.91 5.60
CA GLU A 353 -14.65 -12.62 5.69
C GLU A 353 -14.92 -11.39 6.57
N ASN A 354 -14.25 -11.26 7.73
CA ASN A 354 -14.32 -10.05 8.55
C ASN A 354 -13.75 -8.81 7.85
N LYS A 355 -12.82 -8.96 6.90
CA LYS A 355 -12.31 -7.85 6.07
C LYS A 355 -13.34 -7.40 5.02
N LEU A 356 -14.08 -8.34 4.43
CA LEU A 356 -15.01 -8.07 3.34
C LEU A 356 -16.41 -7.66 3.84
N HIS A 357 -16.94 -8.34 4.84
CA HIS A 357 -18.34 -8.24 5.29
C HIS A 357 -18.48 -7.96 6.80
N GLY A 358 -17.39 -7.63 7.49
CA GLY A 358 -17.39 -7.25 8.90
C GLY A 358 -18.16 -5.95 9.19
N LYS A 359 -18.36 -5.65 10.47
CA LYS A 359 -18.98 -4.39 10.95
C LYS A 359 -18.08 -3.16 10.80
N GLU A 360 -16.82 -3.40 10.48
CA GLU A 360 -15.75 -2.42 10.36
C GLU A 360 -15.45 -2.18 8.88
N VAL A 361 -14.90 -1.01 8.53
CA VAL A 361 -14.45 -0.76 7.14
C VAL A 361 -13.32 -1.72 6.74
N ARG A 362 -13.22 -2.08 5.46
CA ARG A 362 -12.28 -3.11 4.94
C ARG A 362 -10.85 -2.98 5.47
N ASN A 363 -10.33 -1.75 5.49
CA ASN A 363 -8.96 -1.46 5.93
C ASN A 363 -8.88 -0.94 7.37
N SER A 364 -9.88 -1.22 8.21
CA SER A 364 -9.96 -0.81 9.62
C SER A 364 -8.76 -1.25 10.48
N TRP A 365 -8.05 -2.30 10.06
CA TRP A 365 -6.78 -2.74 10.63
C TRP A 365 -5.76 -1.60 10.76
N GLN A 366 -5.82 -0.60 9.89
CA GLN A 366 -4.94 0.56 9.86
C GLN A 366 -5.10 1.49 11.09
N TYR A 367 -6.19 1.37 11.84
CA TYR A 367 -6.53 2.24 12.98
C TYR A 367 -6.49 1.55 14.33
N LYS A 368 -6.04 0.29 14.42
CA LYS A 368 -6.15 -0.51 15.66
C LYS A 368 -5.24 -0.02 16.79
N GLN A 369 -4.10 0.59 16.46
CA GLN A 369 -3.25 1.32 17.39
C GLN A 369 -3.65 2.81 17.39
N GLN A 370 -4.06 3.35 18.55
CA GLN A 370 -4.50 4.76 18.71
C GLN A 370 -3.79 5.49 19.88
N GLY A 371 -2.77 4.88 20.48
CA GLY A 371 -2.05 5.41 21.64
C GLY A 371 -0.77 6.17 21.30
N GLY A 372 0.14 6.27 22.27
CA GLY A 372 1.44 6.92 22.16
C GLY A 372 1.45 8.44 22.42
N GLU A 373 0.39 9.00 23.02
CA GLU A 373 0.37 10.41 23.39
C GLU A 373 1.52 10.74 24.36
N GLY A 374 2.32 11.75 23.99
CA GLY A 374 3.54 12.13 24.73
C GLY A 374 4.83 11.41 24.29
N GLU A 375 4.75 10.42 23.40
CA GLU A 375 5.94 9.77 22.82
C GLU A 375 6.58 10.63 21.71
N PRO A 376 7.89 10.44 21.40
CA PRO A 376 8.54 11.05 20.25
C PRO A 376 7.79 10.75 18.94
N PHE A 377 7.67 11.76 18.06
CA PHE A 377 6.96 11.66 16.79
C PHE A 377 5.48 11.21 16.89
N TYR A 378 4.86 11.33 18.07
CA TYR A 378 3.41 11.18 18.21
C TYR A 378 2.66 12.10 17.22
N ARG A 379 1.64 11.53 16.59
CA ARG A 379 0.66 12.23 15.76
C ARG A 379 -0.72 11.77 16.24
N ASP A 380 -1.67 12.69 16.35
CA ASP A 380 -3.08 12.34 16.55
C ASP A 380 -3.51 11.34 15.47
N PRO A 381 -3.98 10.12 15.79
CA PRO A 381 -4.25 9.08 14.79
C PRO A 381 -5.31 9.49 13.76
N GLU A 382 -6.33 10.22 14.20
CA GLU A 382 -7.43 10.69 13.35
C GLU A 382 -6.99 11.87 12.46
N GLY A 383 -6.19 12.79 13.01
CA GLY A 383 -5.54 13.87 12.26
C GLY A 383 -4.50 13.38 11.25
N PHE A 384 -3.75 12.32 11.58
CA PHE A 384 -2.88 11.63 10.64
C PHE A 384 -3.67 11.01 9.49
N GLU A 385 -4.80 10.35 9.78
CA GLU A 385 -5.64 9.76 8.74
C GLU A 385 -6.31 10.81 7.86
N ALA A 386 -6.82 11.90 8.44
CA ALA A 386 -7.33 13.01 7.64
C ALA A 386 -6.25 13.58 6.70
N GLY A 387 -4.99 13.64 7.13
CA GLY A 387 -3.85 13.99 6.28
C GLY A 387 -3.57 12.95 5.18
N LEU A 388 -3.70 11.66 5.49
CA LEU A 388 -3.53 10.57 4.51
C LEU A 388 -4.63 10.62 3.44
N GLN A 389 -5.90 10.81 3.81
CA GLN A 389 -7.00 10.91 2.85
C GLN A 389 -6.86 12.14 1.94
N ILE A 390 -6.45 13.30 2.47
CA ILE A 390 -6.13 14.47 1.63
C ILE A 390 -4.98 14.15 0.64
N ALA A 391 -3.95 13.42 1.08
CA ALA A 391 -2.86 13.01 0.21
C ALA A 391 -3.30 11.99 -0.86
N ILE A 392 -4.24 11.09 -0.54
CA ILE A 392 -4.90 10.16 -1.48
C ILE A 392 -5.70 10.94 -2.52
N GLU A 393 -6.60 11.84 -2.08
CA GLU A 393 -7.47 12.64 -2.95
C GLU A 393 -6.64 13.51 -3.92
N ALA A 394 -5.56 14.13 -3.46
CA ALA A 394 -4.64 14.89 -4.31
C ALA A 394 -3.93 14.01 -5.36
N GLY A 395 -3.63 12.75 -5.04
CA GLY A 395 -3.09 11.79 -6.01
C GLY A 395 -4.12 11.34 -7.05
N VAL A 396 -5.37 11.14 -6.61
CA VAL A 396 -6.51 10.84 -7.49
C VAL A 396 -6.81 12.01 -8.44
N GLN A 397 -6.75 13.25 -7.95
CA GLN A 397 -6.86 14.45 -8.79
C GLN A 397 -5.69 14.54 -9.78
N THR A 398 -4.45 14.31 -9.32
CA THR A 398 -3.26 14.32 -10.19
C THR A 398 -3.40 13.33 -11.34
N TYR A 399 -3.91 12.12 -11.08
CA TYR A 399 -4.23 11.12 -12.12
C TYR A 399 -5.27 11.65 -13.13
N GLN A 400 -6.35 12.25 -12.61
CA GLN A 400 -7.45 12.79 -13.41
C GLN A 400 -7.00 13.93 -14.34
N GLU A 401 -6.22 14.88 -13.84
CA GLU A 401 -5.66 15.98 -14.65
C GLU A 401 -4.57 15.49 -15.62
N LYS A 402 -3.79 14.47 -15.24
CA LYS A 402 -2.77 13.87 -16.11
C LYS A 402 -3.38 13.18 -17.32
N TRP A 403 -4.52 12.51 -17.18
CA TRP A 403 -5.07 11.65 -18.23
C TRP A 403 -6.40 12.09 -18.83
N GLY A 404 -7.03 13.13 -18.29
CA GLY A 404 -8.39 13.52 -18.68
C GLY A 404 -9.44 12.46 -18.42
N HIS A 405 -9.11 11.40 -17.65
CA HIS A 405 -9.97 10.25 -17.42
C HIS A 405 -10.05 9.88 -15.94
N LYS A 406 -11.22 9.44 -15.48
CA LYS A 406 -11.50 9.16 -14.06
C LYS A 406 -11.16 7.76 -13.61
N GLU A 407 -11.39 6.76 -14.44
CA GLU A 407 -11.21 5.35 -14.06
C GLU A 407 -9.89 4.76 -14.50
N CYS A 408 -9.68 3.48 -14.19
CA CYS A 408 -8.54 2.71 -14.68
C CYS A 408 -8.93 2.04 -16.01
N GLY A 409 -7.96 1.62 -16.83
CA GLY A 409 -8.23 1.18 -18.20
C GLY A 409 -8.07 2.29 -19.25
N LEU A 410 -7.09 3.18 -19.07
CA LEU A 410 -6.76 4.28 -19.98
C LEU A 410 -6.58 3.83 -21.44
N LEU A 411 -5.96 2.65 -21.67
CA LEU A 411 -5.81 2.08 -23.00
C LEU A 411 -7.18 1.72 -23.63
N ASP A 412 -8.11 1.22 -22.81
CA ASP A 412 -9.46 0.84 -23.25
C ASP A 412 -10.35 2.08 -23.49
N ALA A 413 -10.05 3.20 -22.82
CA ALA A 413 -10.56 4.53 -23.14
C ALA A 413 -9.93 5.16 -24.41
N GLY A 414 -8.94 4.49 -25.02
CA GLY A 414 -8.29 4.91 -26.28
C GLY A 414 -7.11 5.87 -26.12
N LEU A 415 -6.68 6.16 -24.88
CA LEU A 415 -5.56 7.04 -24.57
C LEU A 415 -4.20 6.36 -24.84
N LYS A 416 -3.18 7.18 -25.05
CA LYS A 416 -1.79 6.74 -25.33
C LYS A 416 -0.80 7.48 -24.43
N LEU A 417 0.41 6.94 -24.32
CA LEU A 417 1.54 7.54 -23.59
C LEU A 417 1.80 9.00 -23.96
N THR A 418 1.51 9.37 -25.21
CA THR A 418 1.68 10.72 -25.74
C THR A 418 0.70 11.74 -25.18
N ASP A 419 -0.40 11.31 -24.57
CA ASP A 419 -1.58 12.12 -24.35
C ASP A 419 -1.63 12.68 -22.90
N ALA A 420 -0.72 12.20 -22.04
CA ALA A 420 -0.51 12.69 -20.69
C ALA A 420 -0.29 14.21 -20.66
N TRP A 421 -1.08 14.88 -19.82
CA TRP A 421 -1.17 16.34 -19.64
C TRP A 421 -1.58 17.13 -20.90
N LYS A 422 -2.33 16.52 -21.84
CA LYS A 422 -2.71 17.15 -23.12
C LYS A 422 -4.15 16.97 -23.57
N VAL A 423 -4.94 16.17 -22.86
CA VAL A 423 -6.36 15.90 -23.17
C VAL A 423 -7.27 16.65 -22.19
N GLU A 424 -8.44 17.07 -22.69
CA GLU A 424 -9.52 17.60 -21.86
C GLU A 424 -10.20 16.46 -21.08
N HIS A 425 -10.94 16.80 -20.03
CA HIS A 425 -11.65 15.83 -19.19
C HIS A 425 -12.78 15.14 -19.97
N ASP A 426 -12.92 13.82 -19.86
CA ASP A 426 -14.01 13.04 -20.50
C ASP A 426 -15.33 13.08 -19.71
N TRP A 427 -15.35 13.76 -18.55
CA TRP A 427 -16.56 14.04 -17.77
C TRP A 427 -17.00 15.49 -17.88
N ILE A 428 -18.33 15.69 -17.83
CA ILE A 428 -18.92 17.01 -17.60
C ILE A 428 -18.97 17.26 -16.09
N GLU A 429 -18.33 18.33 -15.62
CA GLU A 429 -18.59 18.85 -14.27
C GLU A 429 -20.05 19.33 -14.19
N LYS A 430 -20.81 18.78 -13.23
CA LYS A 430 -22.13 19.36 -12.92
C LYS A 430 -21.90 20.73 -12.28
N PRO A 431 -22.46 21.83 -12.82
CA PRO A 431 -22.33 23.13 -12.19
C PRO A 431 -22.87 23.06 -10.77
N SER A 432 -22.12 23.61 -9.81
CA SER A 432 -22.53 23.68 -8.43
C SER A 432 -23.85 24.45 -8.31
N SER A 433 -24.84 23.83 -7.67
CA SER A 433 -26.13 24.46 -7.43
C SER A 433 -25.97 25.54 -6.35
N THR A 434 -25.82 26.79 -6.79
CA THR A 434 -25.80 28.02 -5.99
C THR A 434 -27.15 28.32 -5.36
#